data_AF-A0A1F0UTP1-F1
#
_entry.id   AF-A0A1F0UTP1-F1
#
_cell.length_a   1.000
_cell.length_b   1.000
_cell.length_c   1.000
_cell.angle_alpha   90.00
_cell.angle_beta   90.00
_cell.angle_gamma   90.00
#
_symmetry.space_group_name_H-M   'P 1'
#
loop_
_entity.id
_entity.type
_entity.pdbx_description
1 polymer ?
#
loop_
_entity_poly.entity_id
_entity_poly.type
_entity_poly.pdbx_seq_one_letter_code
_entity_poly.pdbx_strand_id
1 'polypeptide(L)' 'MYIIKSMIQFVARATYVFGRASKGQYHSDSEAIKELEREVLYGKSDRRTDAENLINDRRNVAADIRKSFNKLIMENG' A
#
# COMPACT_ATOMS: atom_id res chain seq x y z
N MET A 1 -22.77 12.26 -6.03
CA MET A 1 -22.49 11.37 -7.18
C MET A 1 -21.00 11.24 -7.55
N TYR A 2 -20.09 12.04 -6.98
CA TYR A 2 -18.64 11.92 -7.19
C TYR A 2 -17.98 10.82 -6.34
N ILE A 3 -18.35 10.69 -5.07
CA ILE A 3 -17.76 9.72 -4.14
C ILE A 3 -17.92 8.27 -4.64
N ILE A 4 -19.12 7.90 -5.12
CA ILE A 4 -19.38 6.55 -5.66
C ILE A 4 -18.49 6.26 -6.87
N LYS A 5 -18.31 7.24 -7.78
CA LYS A 5 -17.44 7.11 -8.94
C LYS A 5 -15.98 6.95 -8.53
N SER A 6 -15.51 7.71 -7.53
CA SER A 6 -14.16 7.59 -6.97
C SER A 6 -13.94 6.24 -6.30
N MET A 7 -14.94 5.70 -5.59
CA MET A 7 -14.87 4.36 -4.98
C MET A 7 -14.76 3.26 -6.05
N ILE A 8 -15.57 3.33 -7.11
CA ILE A 8 -15.49 2.36 -8.23
C ILE A 8 -14.12 2.42 -8.91
N GLN A 9 -13.59 3.62 -9.16
CA GLN A 9 -12.26 3.80 -9.74
C GLN A 9 -11.15 3.28 -8.82
N PHE A 10 -11.27 3.48 -7.51
CA PHE A 10 -10.33 2.94 -6.53
C PHE A 10 -10.32 1.41 -6.57
N VAL A 11 -11.50 0.77 -6.50
CA VAL A 11 -11.60 -0.70 -6.55
C VAL A 11 -11.05 -1.26 -7.87
N ALA A 12 -11.40 -0.65 -9.01
CA ALA A 12 -10.91 -1.10 -10.32
C ALA A 12 -9.38 -0.98 -10.45
N ARG A 13 -8.78 0.08 -9.92
CA ARG A 13 -7.32 0.24 -9.88
C ARG A 13 -6.68 -0.75 -8.91
N ALA A 14 -7.28 -0.96 -7.75
CA ALA A 14 -6.81 -1.93 -6.77
C ALA A 14 -6.78 -3.34 -7.37
N THR A 15 -7.87 -3.80 -7.98
CA THR A 15 -7.93 -5.14 -8.60
C THR A 15 -6.90 -5.31 -9.71
N TYR A 16 -6.70 -4.28 -10.54
CA TYR A 16 -5.67 -4.29 -11.58
C TYR A 16 -4.26 -4.40 -11.00
N VAL A 17 -3.92 -3.55 -10.03
CA VAL A 17 -2.58 -3.52 -9.41
C VAL A 17 -2.31 -4.81 -8.63
N PHE A 18 -3.26 -5.27 -7.82
CA PHE A 18 -3.13 -6.54 -7.10
C PHE A 18 -2.98 -7.73 -8.05
N GLY A 19 -3.74 -7.77 -9.14
CA GLY A 19 -3.64 -8.83 -10.14
C GLY A 19 -2.31 -8.85 -10.91
N ARG A 20 -1.67 -7.69 -11.08
CA ARG A 20 -0.30 -7.58 -11.62
C ARG A 20 0.74 -8.06 -10.60
N ALA A 21 0.63 -7.60 -9.36
CA ALA A 21 1.54 -7.97 -8.28
C ALA A 21 1.52 -9.48 -7.99
N SER A 22 0.34 -10.12 -7.98
CA SER A 22 0.21 -11.57 -7.76
C SER A 22 0.86 -12.42 -8.86
N LYS A 23 1.03 -11.86 -10.06
CA LYS A 23 1.76 -12.47 -11.17
C LYS A 23 3.25 -12.15 -11.16
N GLY A 24 3.76 -11.52 -10.11
CA GLY A 24 5.16 -11.05 -10.03
C GLY A 24 5.47 -9.85 -10.92
N GLN A 25 4.46 -9.20 -11.50
CA GLN A 25 4.63 -8.08 -12.44
C GLN A 25 4.66 -6.73 -11.71
N TYR A 26 5.54 -6.63 -10.71
CA TYR A 26 5.85 -5.40 -9.99
C TYR A 26 7.14 -4.76 -10.52
N HIS A 27 7.33 -3.46 -10.29
CA HIS A 27 8.58 -2.80 -10.64
C HIS A 27 9.65 -3.21 -9.64
N SER A 28 10.45 -4.23 -9.98
CA SER A 28 11.61 -4.69 -9.20
C SER A 28 12.62 -3.58 -8.91
N ASP A 29 12.63 -2.52 -9.73
CA ASP A 29 13.53 -1.39 -9.56
C ASP A 29 13.10 -0.43 -8.44
N SER A 30 11.85 -0.53 -7.99
CA SER A 30 11.30 0.30 -6.91
C SER A 30 12.03 0.04 -5.60
N GLU A 31 12.44 1.11 -4.91
CA GLU A 31 13.06 1.01 -3.59
C GLU A 31 12.17 0.26 -2.59
N ALA A 32 10.86 0.50 -2.61
CA ALA A 32 9.91 -0.18 -1.74
C ALA A 32 9.85 -1.70 -2.01
N ILE A 33 9.91 -2.12 -3.28
CA ILE A 33 9.95 -3.54 -3.63
C ILE A 33 11.29 -4.16 -3.24
N LYS A 34 12.40 -3.46 -3.45
CA LYS A 34 13.74 -3.92 -3.03
C LYS A 34 13.84 -4.07 -1.52
N GLU A 35 13.24 -3.15 -0.76
CA GLU A 35 13.18 -3.22 0.70
C GLU A 35 12.34 -4.41 1.16
N LEU A 36 11.16 -4.62 0.57
CA LEU A 36 10.32 -5.79 0.82
C LEU A 36 11.03 -7.10 0.49
N GLU A 37 11.67 -7.21 -0.68
CA GLU A 37 12.44 -8.40 -1.04
C GLU A 37 13.60 -8.63 -0.07
N ARG A 38 14.27 -7.55 0.35
CA ARG A 38 15.35 -7.62 1.34
C ARG A 38 14.86 -8.14 2.68
N GLU A 39 13.74 -7.63 3.17
CA GLU A 39 13.14 -8.05 4.43
C GLU A 39 12.65 -9.51 4.36
N VAL A 40 11.88 -9.85 3.31
CA VAL A 40 11.23 -11.16 3.18
C VAL A 40 12.22 -12.29 2.86
N LEU A 41 13.20 -12.04 1.98
CA LEU A 41 14.09 -13.09 1.47
C LEU A 41 15.43 -13.16 2.23
N TYR A 42 15.90 -12.04 2.76
CA TYR A 42 17.24 -11.93 3.34
C TYR A 42 17.26 -11.40 4.77
N GLY A 43 16.11 -10.95 5.30
CA GLY A 43 15.97 -10.45 6.65
C GLY A 43 16.11 -11.57 7.67
N LYS A 44 16.97 -11.39 8.68
CA LYS A 44 16.85 -12.17 9.92
C LYS A 44 15.67 -11.61 10.69
N SER A 45 14.57 -12.35 10.70
CA SER A 45 13.34 -11.99 11.42
C SER A 45 13.40 -12.56 12.84
N ASP A 46 12.97 -11.74 13.81
CA ASP A 46 12.64 -12.18 15.16
C ASP A 46 11.21 -11.70 15.45
N ARG A 47 10.46 -12.47 16.23
CA ARG A 47 9.04 -12.19 16.52
C ARG A 47 8.81 -10.77 17.02
N ARG A 48 9.77 -10.22 17.77
CA ARG A 48 9.69 -8.85 18.28
C ARG A 48 9.84 -7.83 17.16
N THR A 49 10.83 -8.01 16.29
CA THR A 49 11.08 -7.11 15.16
C THR A 49 9.93 -7.14 14.17
N ASP A 50 9.39 -8.33 13.88
CA ASP A 50 8.25 -8.50 12.98
C ASP A 50 6.99 -7.80 13.53
N ALA A 51 6.78 -7.84 14.85
CA ALA A 51 5.67 -7.15 15.50
C ALA A 51 5.83 -5.62 15.45
N GLU A 52 7.06 -5.10 15.63
CA GLU A 52 7.35 -3.67 15.51
C GLU A 52 7.15 -3.17 14.06
N ASN A 53 7.62 -3.94 13.07
CA ASN A 53 7.42 -3.64 11.65
C ASN A 53 5.93 -3.60 11.29
N LEU A 54 5.15 -4.61 11.73
CA LEU A 54 3.71 -4.64 11.50
C LEU A 54 2.97 -3.43 12.10
N ILE A 55 3.40 -2.95 13.27
CA ILE A 55 2.80 -1.74 13.88
C ILE A 55 3.11 -0.51 13.04
N ASN A 56 4.35 -0.36 12.57
CA ASN A 56 4.75 0.76 11.73
C ASN A 56 4.06 0.75 10.38
N ASP A 57 3.95 -0.41 9.72
CA ASP A 57 3.24 -0.55 8.46
C ASP A 57 1.78 -0.16 8.58
N ARG A 58 1.10 -0.63 9.64
CA ARG A 58 -0.28 -0.24 9.92
C ARG A 58 -0.44 1.27 10.11
N ARG A 59 0.52 1.90 10.80
CA ARG A 59 0.52 3.37 10.98
C ARG A 59 0.72 4.10 9.66
N ASN A 60 1.66 3.65 8.83
CA ASN A 60 1.94 4.24 7.53
C ASN A 60 0.73 4.15 6.59
N VAL A 61 0.13 2.96 6.48
CA VAL A 61 -1.10 2.75 5.70
C VAL A 61 -2.24 3.64 6.20
N ALA A 62 -2.44 3.73 7.52
CA ALA A 62 -3.49 4.58 8.09
C ALA A 62 -3.25 6.08 7.80
N ALA A 63 -1.99 6.53 7.87
CA ALA A 63 -1.61 7.90 7.54
C ALA A 63 -1.87 8.22 6.06
N ASP A 64 -1.51 7.30 5.16
CA ASP A 64 -1.74 7.47 3.71
C ASP A 64 -3.22 7.47 3.35
N ILE A 65 -4.02 6.60 3.97
CA ILE A 65 -5.49 6.61 3.82
C ILE A 65 -6.05 7.97 4.26
N ARG A 66 -5.65 8.46 5.43
CA ARG A 66 -6.13 9.74 5.96
C ARG A 66 -5.73 10.91 5.06
N LYS A 67 -4.48 10.93 4.58
CA LYS A 67 -3.99 11.94 3.64
C LYS A 67 -4.78 11.93 2.33
N SER A 68 -5.02 10.74 1.79
CA SER A 68 -5.79 10.56 0.55
C SER A 68 -7.25 10.98 0.71
N PHE A 69 -7.86 10.65 1.85
CA PHE A 69 -9.22 11.06 2.18
C PHE A 69 -9.36 12.58 2.32
N ASN A 70 -8.43 13.22 3.03
CA ASN A 70 -8.41 14.67 3.16
C ASN A 70 -8.26 15.36 1.79
N LYS A 71 -7.41 14.82 0.92
CA LYS A 71 -7.26 15.31 -0.46
C LYS A 71 -8.57 15.21 -1.24
N LEU A 72 -9.26 14.07 -1.14
CA LEU A 72 -10.57 13.88 -1.77
C LEU A 72 -11.62 14.89 -1.26
N ILE A 73 -11.61 15.22 0.04
CA ILE A 73 -12.51 16.26 0.59
C ILE A 73 -12.15 17.62 -0.02
N MET A 74 -10.87 18.00 -0.02
CA MET A 74 -10.43 19.31 -0.54
C MET A 74 -10.70 19.49 -2.03
N GLU A 75 -10.66 18.43 -2.84
CA GLU A 75 -10.92 18.49 -4.28
C GLU A 75 -12.42 18.49 -4.63
N ASN A 76 -13.31 18.16 -3.69
CA ASN A 76 -14.76 18.02 -3.91
C ASN A 76 -15.64 18.92 -3.02
N GLY A 77 -15.04 19.77 -2.19
CA GLY A 77 -15.70 20.84 -1.43
C GLY A 77 -15.49 22.19 -2.10
#